data_AF-A0A843WQ43-F1
#
_entry.id   AF-A0A843WQ43-F1
#
_cell.length_a   1.000
_cell.length_b   1.000
_cell.length_c   1.000
_cell.angle_alpha   90.00
_cell.angle_beta   90.00
_cell.angle_gamma   90.00
#
_symmetry.space_group_name_H-M   'P 1'
#
loop_
_entity.id
_entity.type
_entity.pdbx_description
1 polymer ?
#
loop_
_entity_poly.entity_id
_entity_poly.type
_entity_poly.pdbx_seq_one_letter_code
_entity_poly.pdbx_strand_id
1 'polypeptide(L)'
;MAGVGGGTDKKYPLFVKLALSCICRFGFHRPPFNSVNHLHLHCLALPFIPRWKTVKYASLGPLGGFIEAEKLLEKLKPPTETK
;
A
#
# COMPACT_ATOMS: atom_id res chain seq x y z
N MET A 1 -45.48 6.58 -23.83
CA MET A 1 -45.91 6.95 -22.47
C MET A 1 -44.76 6.62 -21.54
N ALA A 2 -44.19 7.64 -20.92
CA ALA A 2 -43.03 7.53 -20.03
C ALA A 2 -43.39 6.82 -18.72
N GLY A 3 -42.43 6.09 -18.17
CA GLY A 3 -42.50 5.49 -16.83
C GLY A 3 -41.09 5.30 -16.28
N VAL A 4 -40.52 6.39 -15.76
CA VAL A 4 -39.28 6.43 -14.97
C VAL A 4 -39.54 5.80 -13.60
N GLY A 5 -38.64 4.94 -13.11
CA GLY A 5 -38.73 4.46 -11.74
C GLY A 5 -37.52 3.64 -11.27
N GLY A 6 -36.75 4.22 -10.35
CA GLY A 6 -36.13 3.47 -9.24
C GLY A 6 -34.69 3.00 -9.42
N GLY A 7 -33.73 3.90 -9.26
CA GLY A 7 -32.37 3.53 -8.85
C GLY A 7 -32.37 2.88 -7.47
N THR A 8 -31.65 1.76 -7.33
CA THR A 8 -31.27 1.20 -6.02
C THR A 8 -29.80 0.76 -6.09
N ASP A 9 -28.89 1.69 -5.78
CA ASP A 9 -27.83 1.66 -4.76
C ASP A 9 -27.01 0.37 -4.47
N LYS A 10 -27.05 -0.66 -5.33
CA LYS A 10 -26.35 -1.94 -5.08
C LYS A 10 -24.98 -2.05 -5.72
N LYS A 11 -24.43 -0.97 -6.29
CA LYS A 11 -23.11 -0.99 -6.97
C LYS A 11 -21.93 -0.85 -6.00
N TYR A 12 -22.16 -0.31 -4.81
CA TYR A 12 -21.11 0.02 -3.83
C TYR A 12 -20.96 -0.92 -2.60
N PRO A 13 -21.89 -1.82 -2.22
CA PRO A 13 -21.71 -2.63 -1.02
C PRO A 13 -20.59 -3.67 -1.18
N LEU A 14 -20.31 -4.12 -2.41
CA LEU A 14 -19.18 -5.02 -2.68
C LEU A 14 -17.84 -4.30 -2.56
N PHE A 15 -17.74 -3.05 -3.03
CA PHE A 15 -16.50 -2.26 -2.95
C PHE A 15 -16.14 -1.91 -1.51
N VAL A 16 -17.14 -1.60 -0.67
CA VAL A 16 -16.94 -1.33 0.77
C VAL A 16 -16.59 -2.60 1.56
N LYS A 17 -17.23 -3.73 1.26
CA LYS A 17 -16.82 -5.04 1.83
C LYS A 17 -15.42 -5.45 1.42
N LEU A 18 -15.06 -5.21 0.15
CA LEU A 18 -13.73 -5.49 -0.36
C LEU A 18 -12.70 -4.58 0.32
N ALA A 19 -13.00 -3.28 0.49
CA ALA A 19 -12.16 -2.32 1.21
C ALA A 19 -11.92 -2.70 2.68
N LEU A 20 -12.91 -3.30 3.36
CA LEU A 20 -12.71 -3.87 4.70
C LEU A 20 -11.80 -5.12 4.70
N SER A 21 -11.72 -5.85 3.59
CA SER A 21 -10.80 -6.99 3.39
C SER A 21 -9.45 -6.59 2.75
N CYS A 22 -9.32 -5.35 2.28
CA CYS A 22 -8.11 -4.86 1.64
C CYS A 22 -7.05 -4.63 2.72
N ILE A 23 -6.17 -5.61 2.90
CA ILE A 23 -4.95 -5.41 3.68
C ILE A 23 -4.11 -4.37 2.94
N CYS A 24 -3.74 -3.29 3.62
CA CYS A 24 -2.87 -2.26 3.07
C CYS A 24 -1.43 -2.47 3.54
N ARG A 25 -0.47 -2.24 2.65
CA ARG A 25 0.96 -2.21 2.96
C ARG A 25 1.50 -0.80 2.80
N PHE A 26 2.20 -0.32 3.82
CA PHE A 26 2.86 0.97 3.82
C PHE A 26 4.38 0.83 3.63
N GLY A 27 4.98 1.72 2.84
CA GLY A 27 6.43 1.72 2.67
C GLY A 27 6.98 2.71 1.66
N PHE A 28 8.28 2.62 1.42
CA PHE A 28 9.06 3.59 0.64
C PHE A 28 9.88 2.87 -0.44
N HIS A 29 10.12 3.54 -1.58
CA HIS A 29 11.10 3.08 -2.56
C HIS A 29 12.53 3.39 -2.10
N ARG A 30 13.46 2.47 -2.39
CA ARG A 30 14.90 2.66 -2.17
C ARG A 30 15.61 2.94 -3.50
N PRO A 31 16.64 3.80 -3.51
CA PRO A 31 17.50 3.97 -4.66
C PRO A 31 18.14 2.65 -5.14
N PRO A 32 18.32 2.45 -6.46
CA PRO A 32 18.07 3.40 -7.56
C PRO A 32 16.62 3.39 -8.10
N PHE A 33 15.70 2.64 -7.48
CA PHE A 33 14.34 2.41 -8.02
C PHE A 33 13.31 3.46 -7.55
N ASN A 34 13.76 4.68 -7.29
CA ASN A 34 12.93 5.81 -6.91
C ASN A 34 12.28 6.44 -8.15
N SER A 35 10.95 6.48 -8.17
CA SER A 35 10.19 7.14 -9.24
C SER A 35 10.09 8.66 -9.05
N VAL A 36 10.38 9.16 -7.84
CA VAL A 36 10.32 10.57 -7.46
C VAL A 36 11.50 10.93 -6.57
N ASN A 37 11.89 12.21 -6.56
CA ASN A 37 13.08 12.69 -5.84
C ASN A 37 12.81 13.14 -4.40
N HIS A 38 11.57 13.04 -3.93
CA HIS A 38 11.18 13.38 -2.55
C HIS A 38 10.75 12.12 -1.79
N LEU A 39 10.80 12.22 -0.45
CA LEU A 39 10.28 11.16 0.42
C LEU A 39 8.78 10.98 0.14
N HIS A 40 8.42 9.80 -0.38
CA HIS A 40 7.05 9.48 -0.77
C HIS A 40 6.63 8.17 -0.11
N LEU A 41 5.65 8.25 0.78
CA LEU A 41 5.02 7.09 1.41
C LEU A 41 4.00 6.46 0.46
N HIS A 42 4.16 5.18 0.18
CA HIS A 42 3.17 4.39 -0.54
C HIS A 42 2.16 3.77 0.42
N CYS A 43 0.89 3.83 0.06
CA CYS A 43 -0.18 3.00 0.60
C CYS A 43 -0.64 2.04 -0.50
N LEU A 44 -0.37 0.75 -0.34
CA LEU A 44 -0.58 -0.26 -1.36
C LEU A 44 -1.68 -1.23 -0.94
N ALA A 45 -2.78 -1.27 -1.67
CA ALA A 45 -3.85 -2.24 -1.44
C ALA A 45 -3.44 -3.64 -1.92
N LEU A 46 -3.72 -4.65 -1.10
CA LEU A 46 -3.51 -6.07 -1.39
C LEU A 46 -4.85 -6.79 -1.58
N PRO A 47 -4.85 -7.92 -2.32
CA PRO A 47 -3.73 -8.47 -3.09
C PRO A 47 -3.43 -7.64 -4.35
N PHE A 48 -2.17 -7.64 -4.81
CA PHE A 48 -1.82 -6.89 -6.02
C PHE A 48 -2.44 -7.51 -7.28
N ILE A 49 -3.12 -6.68 -8.06
CA ILE A 49 -3.64 -7.00 -9.39
C ILE A 49 -3.08 -5.93 -10.32
N PRO A 50 -1.97 -6.18 -11.05
CA PRO A 50 -1.37 -7.48 -11.37
C PRO A 50 -0.42 -8.06 -10.31
N ARG A 51 -0.35 -9.40 -10.22
CA ARG A 51 0.42 -10.14 -9.20
C ARG A 51 1.93 -9.89 -9.21
N TRP A 52 2.52 -9.52 -10.35
CA TRP A 52 3.98 -9.22 -10.43
C TRP A 52 4.38 -8.01 -9.58
N LYS A 53 3.43 -7.11 -9.26
CA LYS A 53 3.67 -5.99 -8.35
C LYS A 53 4.04 -6.48 -6.94
N THR A 54 3.65 -7.69 -6.55
CA THR A 54 4.11 -8.30 -5.29
C THR A 54 5.63 -8.36 -5.22
N VAL A 55 6.31 -8.67 -6.34
CA VAL A 55 7.78 -8.72 -6.40
C VAL A 55 8.37 -7.31 -6.37
N LYS A 56 7.77 -6.36 -7.12
CA LYS A 56 8.20 -4.94 -7.13
C LYS A 56 8.15 -4.30 -5.74
N TYR A 57 7.10 -4.60 -4.97
CA TYR A 57 6.86 -4.06 -3.62
C TYR A 57 7.17 -5.07 -2.50
N ALA A 58 8.02 -6.06 -2.79
CA ALA A 58 8.52 -6.98 -1.78
C ALA A 58 9.71 -6.37 -1.03
N SER A 59 9.70 -6.53 0.29
CA SER A 59 10.81 -6.18 1.17
C SER A 59 11.90 -7.26 1.11
N LEU A 60 12.57 -7.43 -0.05
CA LEU A 60 13.61 -8.45 -0.28
C LEU A 60 14.99 -8.07 0.32
N GLY A 61 15.01 -7.33 1.43
CA GLY A 61 16.28 -6.91 2.06
C GLY A 61 17.13 -6.04 1.13
N PRO A 62 18.47 -6.06 1.19
CA PRO A 62 19.33 -5.14 0.45
C PRO A 62 19.13 -5.18 -1.08
N LEU A 63 18.63 -6.30 -1.61
CA LEU A 63 18.37 -6.49 -3.04
C LEU A 63 16.99 -5.96 -3.50
N GLY A 64 16.09 -5.63 -2.57
CA GLY A 64 14.76 -5.12 -2.88
C GLY A 64 14.72 -3.61 -3.13
N GLY A 65 13.87 -3.16 -4.05
CA GLY A 65 13.62 -1.73 -4.30
C GLY A 65 12.63 -1.08 -3.33
N PHE A 66 12.09 -1.82 -2.36
CA PHE A 66 11.06 -1.36 -1.43
C PHE A 66 11.44 -1.68 0.02
N ILE A 67 11.06 -0.82 0.95
CA ILE A 67 11.17 -1.04 2.40
C ILE A 67 9.84 -0.70 3.07
N GLU A 68 9.37 -1.59 3.95
CA GLU A 68 8.15 -1.38 4.73
C GLU A 68 8.35 -0.29 5.78
N ALA A 69 7.29 0.49 6.03
CA ALA A 69 7.37 1.65 6.91
C ALA A 69 7.76 1.27 8.34
N GLU A 70 7.20 0.20 8.87
CA GLU A 70 7.47 -0.31 10.22
C GLU A 70 8.94 -0.70 10.39
N LYS A 71 9.47 -1.47 9.43
CA LYS A 71 10.88 -1.89 9.41
C LYS A 71 11.84 -0.71 9.24
N LEU A 72 11.45 0.33 8.53
CA LEU A 72 12.22 1.56 8.45
C LEU A 72 12.21 2.29 9.79
N LEU A 73 11.04 2.39 10.44
CA LEU A 73 10.90 3.05 11.74
C LEU A 73 11.76 2.36 12.79
N GLU A 74 11.80 1.02 12.82
CA GLU A 74 12.67 0.24 13.71
C GLU A 74 14.15 0.58 13.54
N LYS A 75 14.60 0.81 12.30
CA LYS A 75 16.00 1.20 12.00
C LYS A 75 16.31 2.64 12.38
N LEU A 76 15.31 3.52 12.37
CA LEU A 76 15.45 4.93 12.71
C LEU A 76 15.32 5.19 14.21
N LYS A 77 14.89 4.21 15.00
CA LYS A 77 14.82 4.36 16.46
C LYS A 77 16.20 4.79 16.95
N PRO A 78 16.28 5.90 17.71
CA PRO A 78 17.55 6.31 18.29
C PRO A 78 18.07 5.18 19.17
N PRO A 79 19.41 5.03 19.32
CA PRO A 79 19.97 4.19 20.36
C PRO A 79 19.33 4.64 21.67
N THR A 80 18.62 3.73 22.35
CA THR A 80 18.07 3.99 23.66
C THR A 80 19.18 4.54 24.55
N GLU A 81 19.06 5.79 24.99
CA GLU A 81 19.88 6.31 26.08
C GLU A 81 19.65 5.39 27.28
N THR A 82 20.67 4.61 27.61
CA THR A 82 20.83 4.02 28.94
C THR A 82 20.84 5.17 29.94
N LYS A 83 19.68 5.44 30.53
CA LYS A 83 19.53 6.28 31.70
C LYS A 83 20.01 5.54 32.95
#